data_AF-A0A357JJ89-F1
#
_entry.id   AF-A0A357JJ89-F1
#
_cell.length_a   1.000
_cell.length_b   1.000
_cell.length_c   1.000
_cell.angle_alpha   90.00
_cell.angle_beta   90.00
_cell.angle_gamma   90.00
#
_symmetry.space_group_name_H-M   'P 1'
#
loop_
_entity.id
_entity.type
_entity.pdbx_description
1 polymer ?
#
loop_
_entity_poly.entity_id
_entity_poly.type
_entity_poly.pdbx_seq_one_letter_code
_entity_poly.pdbx_strand_id
1 'polypeptide(L)'
;QLGYIIGQENLAKTLKKYFTDFAFKHPTPTNFIRTAEKISDLQLQWYLNEWTQTTNKIDYAVSEVKDKKITLKRIGNLPMPIDLKVIYIDGSTENFYIPLRMLLGNKPNSATIINDWSWTSPTYTFITTKPVKNVEIDPSQLMADVDRTNNTSEVKK
;
A
#
# COMPACT_ATOMS: atom_id res chain seq x y z
N GLN A 1 -6.92 5.10 6.05
CA GLN A 1 -6.42 3.80 5.56
C GLN A 1 -7.04 3.42 4.22
N LEU A 2 -8.38 3.33 4.08
CA LEU A 2 -8.98 3.12 2.75
C LEU A 2 -8.48 4.11 1.68
N GLY A 3 -8.40 5.42 2.00
CA GLY A 3 -7.88 6.43 1.07
C GLY A 3 -6.44 6.20 0.58
N TYR A 4 -5.61 5.51 1.37
CA TYR A 4 -4.27 5.12 0.94
C TYR A 4 -4.29 4.06 -0.17
N ILE A 5 -5.29 3.16 -0.12
CA ILE A 5 -5.50 2.07 -1.07
C ILE A 5 -6.15 2.56 -2.36
N ILE A 6 -7.26 3.31 -2.25
CA ILE A 6 -8.07 3.71 -3.41
C ILE A 6 -7.69 5.08 -3.99
N GLY A 7 -6.90 5.87 -3.25
CA GLY A 7 -6.58 7.26 -3.57
C GLY A 7 -7.58 8.26 -2.95
N GLN A 8 -7.10 9.46 -2.62
CA GLN A 8 -7.91 10.48 -1.92
C GLN A 8 -9.10 10.98 -2.74
N GLU A 9 -8.93 11.12 -4.06
CA GLU A 9 -10.00 11.57 -4.96
C GLU A 9 -11.14 10.54 -5.01
N ASN A 10 -10.80 9.26 -5.18
CA ASN A 10 -11.77 8.17 -5.17
C ASN A 10 -12.46 8.07 -3.81
N LEU A 11 -11.72 8.24 -2.70
CA LEU A 11 -12.32 8.28 -1.36
C LEU A 11 -13.36 9.40 -1.24
N ALA A 12 -13.05 10.61 -1.70
CA ALA A 12 -13.99 11.72 -1.66
C ALA A 12 -15.26 11.44 -2.49
N LYS A 13 -15.09 10.88 -3.70
CA LYS A 13 -16.21 10.43 -4.55
C LYS A 13 -17.04 9.35 -3.85
N THR A 14 -16.40 8.39 -3.18
CA THR A 14 -17.06 7.32 -2.43
C THR A 14 -17.89 7.86 -1.29
N LEU A 15 -17.33 8.73 -0.45
CA LEU A 15 -18.05 9.33 0.66
C LEU A 15 -19.27 10.12 0.18
N LYS A 16 -19.09 10.94 -0.86
CA LYS A 16 -20.18 11.71 -1.47
C LYS A 16 -21.28 10.81 -2.02
N LYS A 17 -20.92 9.79 -2.81
CA LYS A 17 -21.87 8.86 -3.41
C LYS A 17 -22.62 8.05 -2.34
N TYR A 18 -21.89 7.52 -1.37
CA TYR A 18 -22.47 6.75 -0.28
C TYR A 18 -23.46 7.59 0.55
N PHE A 19 -23.10 8.83 0.89
CA PHE A 19 -23.99 9.73 1.60
C PHE A 19 -25.28 9.98 0.81
N THR A 20 -25.17 10.29 -0.48
CA THR A 20 -26.36 10.52 -1.34
C THR A 20 -27.23 9.27 -1.47
N ASP A 21 -26.64 8.10 -1.71
CA ASP A 21 -27.39 6.86 -1.99
C ASP A 21 -28.07 6.29 -0.73
N PHE A 22 -27.49 6.53 0.45
CA PHE A 22 -27.92 5.97 1.74
C PHE A 22 -28.39 7.00 2.76
N ALA A 23 -28.57 8.26 2.38
CA ALA A 23 -29.23 9.26 3.21
C ALA A 23 -30.60 8.75 3.68
N PHE A 24 -30.84 8.84 4.99
CA PHE A 24 -32.08 8.38 5.65
C PHE A 24 -32.35 6.87 5.52
N LYS A 25 -31.32 6.04 5.30
CA LYS A 25 -31.40 4.57 5.27
C LYS A 25 -30.52 3.94 6.36
N HIS A 26 -30.65 2.62 6.54
CA HIS A 26 -29.77 1.81 7.40
C HIS A 26 -28.78 0.99 6.56
N PRO A 27 -27.68 1.59 6.09
CA PRO A 27 -26.67 0.87 5.32
C PRO A 27 -25.89 -0.12 6.18
N THR A 28 -25.47 -1.22 5.57
CA THR A 28 -24.50 -2.16 6.15
C THR A 28 -23.06 -1.79 5.73
N PRO A 29 -22.04 -2.25 6.45
CA PRO A 29 -20.64 -2.00 6.06
C PRO A 29 -20.31 -2.45 4.62
N THR A 30 -20.93 -3.53 4.16
CA THR A 30 -20.79 -4.03 2.79
C THR A 30 -21.28 -3.03 1.74
N ASN A 31 -22.30 -2.21 2.04
CA ASN A 31 -22.80 -1.19 1.11
C ASN A 31 -21.76 -0.09 0.84
N PHE A 32 -21.01 0.29 1.89
CA PHE A 32 -19.93 1.26 1.76
C PHE A 32 -18.82 0.72 0.86
N ILE A 33 -18.38 -0.52 1.12
CA ILE A 33 -17.32 -1.17 0.35
C ILE A 33 -17.71 -1.36 -1.11
N ARG A 34 -18.93 -1.82 -1.39
CA ARG A 34 -19.44 -1.92 -2.77
C ARG A 34 -19.46 -0.58 -3.50
N THR A 35 -19.76 0.51 -2.78
CA THR A 35 -19.71 1.86 -3.36
C THR A 35 -18.27 2.27 -3.68
N ALA A 36 -17.32 1.91 -2.80
CA ALA A 36 -15.90 2.14 -3.03
C ALA A 36 -15.38 1.35 -4.24
N GLU A 37 -15.66 0.04 -4.31
CA GLU A 37 -15.25 -0.84 -5.42
C GLU A 37 -15.76 -0.31 -6.78
N LYS A 38 -17.02 0.13 -6.85
CA LYS A 38 -17.61 0.71 -8.07
C LYS A 38 -16.97 2.02 -8.52
N ILE A 39 -16.31 2.76 -7.63
CA ILE A 39 -15.69 4.04 -7.95
C ILE A 39 -14.22 3.88 -8.27
N SER A 40 -13.53 2.98 -7.56
CA SER A 40 -12.10 2.76 -7.73
C SER A 40 -11.75 1.66 -8.72
N ASP A 41 -12.74 0.85 -9.15
CA ASP A 41 -12.54 -0.37 -9.93
C ASP A 41 -11.53 -1.35 -9.29
N LEU A 42 -11.50 -1.38 -7.95
CA LEU A 42 -10.64 -2.26 -7.15
C LEU A 42 -11.47 -3.27 -6.38
N GLN A 43 -10.90 -4.44 -6.10
CA GLN A 43 -11.50 -5.40 -5.17
C GLN A 43 -11.10 -5.07 -3.73
N LEU A 44 -12.11 -4.83 -2.89
CA LEU A 44 -11.98 -4.35 -1.51
C LEU A 44 -12.75 -5.24 -0.52
N GLN A 45 -13.37 -6.32 -0.97
CA GLN A 45 -14.02 -7.29 -0.08
C GLN A 45 -13.08 -7.82 1.02
N TRP A 46 -11.80 -8.04 0.68
CA TRP A 46 -10.77 -8.43 1.65
C TRP A 46 -10.53 -7.36 2.71
N TYR A 47 -10.57 -6.07 2.33
CA TYR A 47 -10.33 -4.95 3.22
C TYR A 47 -11.34 -4.95 4.35
N LEU A 48 -12.64 -5.16 4.05
CA LEU A 48 -13.66 -5.20 5.08
C LEU A 48 -13.39 -6.30 6.10
N ASN A 49 -13.11 -7.52 5.63
CA ASN A 49 -12.85 -8.66 6.50
C ASN A 49 -11.64 -8.39 7.40
N GLU A 50 -10.51 -8.04 6.80
CA GLU A 50 -9.28 -7.82 7.53
C GLU A 50 -9.37 -6.66 8.53
N TRP A 51 -10.05 -5.56 8.17
CA TRP A 51 -10.19 -4.38 9.04
C TRP A 51 -11.23 -4.51 10.14
N THR A 52 -12.24 -5.37 9.98
CA THR A 52 -13.36 -5.45 10.94
C THR A 52 -13.40 -6.73 11.75
N GLN A 53 -12.81 -7.82 11.25
CA GLN A 53 -12.91 -9.14 11.86
C GLN A 53 -11.58 -9.67 12.41
N THR A 54 -10.49 -8.93 12.27
CA THR A 54 -9.16 -9.33 12.74
C THR A 54 -8.54 -8.27 13.64
N THR A 55 -7.61 -8.69 14.49
CA THR A 55 -6.72 -7.79 15.25
C THR A 55 -5.37 -7.62 14.55
N ASN A 56 -5.32 -7.91 13.24
CA ASN A 56 -4.09 -7.84 12.46
C ASN A 56 -3.59 -6.40 12.41
N LYS A 57 -2.28 -6.26 12.44
CA LYS A 57 -1.60 -4.97 12.38
C LYS A 57 -0.86 -4.83 11.05
N ILE A 58 -0.71 -3.58 10.62
CA ILE A 58 0.17 -3.19 9.52
C ILE A 58 1.55 -3.01 10.12
N ASP A 59 2.52 -3.76 9.63
CA ASP A 59 3.93 -3.61 10.00
C ASP A 59 4.79 -4.13 8.85
N TYR A 60 5.56 -3.22 8.26
CA TYR A 60 6.46 -3.48 7.15
C TYR A 60 7.87 -3.05 7.53
N ALA A 61 8.87 -3.73 6.97
CA ALA A 61 10.26 -3.40 7.21
C ALA A 61 11.07 -3.54 5.93
N VAL A 62 12.07 -2.67 5.76
CA VAL A 62 13.14 -2.90 4.80
C VAL A 62 14.10 -3.91 5.43
N SER A 63 14.12 -5.14 4.90
CA SER A 63 14.90 -6.23 5.49
C SER A 63 16.34 -6.26 5.02
N GLU A 64 16.58 -6.02 3.73
CA GLU A 64 17.92 -6.01 3.16
C GLU A 64 17.95 -5.08 1.94
N VAL A 65 19.03 -4.31 1.82
CA VAL A 65 19.35 -3.55 0.62
C VAL A 65 20.79 -3.87 0.25
N LYS A 66 20.97 -4.57 -0.88
CA LYS A 66 22.28 -5.01 -1.36
C LYS A 66 22.46 -4.60 -2.82
N ASP A 67 23.32 -3.62 -3.04
CA ASP A 67 23.56 -2.99 -4.35
C ASP A 67 22.25 -2.53 -5.01
N LYS A 68 21.71 -3.34 -5.94
CA LYS A 68 20.47 -3.06 -6.68
C LYS A 68 19.28 -3.86 -6.17
N LYS A 69 19.49 -4.80 -5.24
CA LYS A 69 18.47 -5.71 -4.76
C LYS A 69 17.89 -5.16 -3.46
N ILE A 70 16.57 -4.96 -3.44
CA ILE A 70 15.83 -4.53 -2.26
C ILE A 70 14.94 -5.70 -1.83
N THR A 71 15.01 -6.06 -0.55
CA THR A 71 14.14 -7.05 0.08
C THR A 71 13.35 -6.40 1.20
N LEU A 72 12.03 -6.47 1.07
CA LEU A 72 11.06 -6.02 2.07
C LEU A 72 10.50 -7.22 2.81
N LYS A 73 10.10 -6.99 4.05
CA LYS A 73 9.45 -7.96 4.89
C LYS A 73 8.16 -7.39 5.45
N ARG A 74 7.07 -8.14 5.34
CA ARG A 74 5.82 -7.88 6.04
C ARG A 74 5.89 -8.60 7.38
N ILE A 75 6.01 -7.84 8.46
CA ILE A 75 6.02 -8.36 9.84
C ILE A 75 4.58 -8.50 10.34
N GLY A 76 3.73 -7.54 9.97
CA GLY A 76 2.31 -7.55 10.25
C GLY A 76 1.55 -8.56 9.40
N ASN A 77 0.37 -8.96 9.87
CA ASN A 77 -0.49 -9.88 9.15
C ASN A 77 -1.46 -9.16 8.19
N LEU A 78 -1.56 -7.83 8.28
CA LEU A 78 -2.47 -7.06 7.43
C LEU A 78 -1.79 -6.71 6.09
N PRO A 79 -2.20 -7.31 4.96
CA PRO A 79 -1.63 -6.97 3.66
C PRO A 79 -2.12 -5.60 3.20
N MET A 80 -1.18 -4.79 2.72
CA MET A 80 -1.39 -3.48 2.13
C MET A 80 -0.56 -3.35 0.84
N PRO A 81 -1.04 -2.61 -0.17
CA PRO A 81 -0.16 -2.12 -1.24
C PRO A 81 0.89 -1.16 -0.65
N ILE A 82 2.05 -1.03 -1.27
CA ILE A 82 3.17 -0.26 -0.69
C ILE A 82 3.66 0.80 -1.68
N ASP A 83 3.74 2.04 -1.20
CA ASP A 83 4.49 3.12 -1.85
C ASP A 83 5.93 3.12 -1.34
N LEU A 84 6.91 3.09 -2.24
CA LEU A 84 8.33 3.11 -1.92
C LEU A 84 9.01 4.31 -2.57
N LYS A 85 9.96 4.90 -1.85
CA LYS A 85 10.90 5.87 -2.41
C LYS A 85 12.30 5.29 -2.33
N VAL A 86 12.98 5.24 -3.47
CA VAL A 86 14.36 4.76 -3.59
C VAL A 86 15.24 5.93 -3.99
N ILE A 87 16.28 6.17 -3.21
CA ILE A 87 17.33 7.14 -3.50
C ILE A 87 18.56 6.36 -3.92
N TYR A 88 19.08 6.65 -5.11
CA TYR A 88 20.24 5.98 -5.68
C TYR A 88 21.55 6.66 -5.27
N ILE A 89 22.67 5.95 -5.47
CA ILE A 89 24.02 6.48 -5.15
C ILE A 89 24.36 7.73 -5.97
N ASP A 90 23.82 7.84 -7.19
CA ASP A 90 24.00 9.02 -8.07
C ASP A 90 23.15 10.24 -7.66
N GLY A 91 22.35 10.13 -6.59
CA GLY A 91 21.46 11.17 -6.10
C GLY A 91 20.10 11.23 -6.79
N SER A 92 19.86 10.42 -7.84
CA SER A 92 18.54 10.34 -8.46
C SER A 92 17.55 9.61 -7.53
N THR A 93 16.28 9.98 -7.63
CA THR A 93 15.19 9.42 -6.81
C THR A 93 14.13 8.81 -7.72
N GLU A 94 13.62 7.64 -7.35
CA GLU A 94 12.53 6.97 -8.04
C GLU A 94 11.48 6.47 -7.04
N ASN A 95 10.21 6.65 -7.39
CA ASN A 95 9.09 6.18 -6.60
C ASN A 95 8.54 4.90 -7.23
N PHE A 96 8.39 3.85 -6.43
CA PHE A 96 7.79 2.59 -6.84
C PHE A 96 6.46 2.37 -6.14
N TYR A 97 5.54 1.71 -6.83
CA TYR A 97 4.29 1.24 -6.26
C TYR A 97 4.22 -0.28 -6.37
N ILE A 98 4.07 -0.93 -5.23
CA ILE A 98 3.90 -2.39 -5.12
C ILE A 98 2.42 -2.68 -4.89
N PRO A 99 1.70 -3.17 -5.91
CA PRO A 99 0.31 -3.49 -5.74
C PRO A 99 0.12 -4.78 -4.92
N LEU A 100 -0.97 -4.83 -4.19
CA LEU A 100 -1.42 -6.05 -3.55
C LEU A 100 -2.23 -6.88 -4.55
N ARG A 101 -1.86 -8.15 -4.74
CA ARG A 101 -2.52 -9.05 -5.71
C ARG A 101 -4.05 -9.11 -5.57
N MET A 102 -4.55 -8.97 -4.34
CA MET A 102 -5.97 -9.03 -4.00
C MET A 102 -6.79 -7.85 -4.53
N LEU A 103 -6.16 -6.74 -4.94
CA LEU A 103 -6.85 -5.56 -5.45
C LEU A 103 -7.37 -5.74 -6.88
N LEU A 104 -6.75 -6.63 -7.67
CA LEU A 104 -7.00 -6.81 -9.11
C LEU A 104 -6.99 -5.48 -9.91
N GLY A 105 -6.20 -4.51 -9.44
CA GLY A 105 -6.12 -3.18 -10.01
C GLY A 105 -5.17 -2.30 -9.20
N ASN A 106 -4.98 -1.06 -9.67
CA ASN A 106 -4.05 -0.10 -9.08
C ASN A 106 -4.75 1.24 -8.85
N LYS A 107 -4.39 1.94 -7.77
CA LYS A 107 -4.78 3.34 -7.62
C LYS A 107 -4.12 4.21 -8.70
N PRO A 108 -4.73 5.33 -9.08
CA PRO A 108 -4.05 6.34 -9.89
C PRO A 108 -2.77 6.79 -9.17
N ASN A 109 -1.61 6.48 -9.76
CA ASN A 109 -0.31 6.80 -9.18
C ASN A 109 0.66 7.24 -10.29
N SER A 110 1.54 8.18 -9.98
CA SER A 110 2.64 8.62 -10.87
C SER A 110 3.92 7.78 -10.68
N ALA A 111 3.93 6.86 -9.70
CA ALA A 111 5.05 5.97 -9.42
C ALA A 111 5.16 4.81 -10.42
N THR A 112 6.38 4.27 -10.56
CA THR A 112 6.65 3.07 -11.36
C THR A 112 5.98 1.85 -10.71
N ILE A 113 4.99 1.26 -11.38
CA ILE A 113 4.30 0.07 -10.87
C ILE A 113 5.18 -1.16 -11.11
N ILE A 114 5.43 -1.93 -10.04
CA ILE A 114 6.17 -3.19 -10.11
C ILE A 114 5.26 -4.39 -9.84
N ASN A 115 5.82 -5.60 -9.91
CA ASN A 115 5.06 -6.84 -9.75
C ASN A 115 4.29 -6.87 -8.43
N ASP A 116 3.15 -7.54 -8.44
CA ASP A 116 2.28 -7.66 -7.29
C ASP A 116 2.94 -8.44 -6.14
N TRP A 117 2.72 -7.96 -4.91
CA TRP A 117 3.12 -8.68 -3.72
C TRP A 117 2.03 -9.68 -3.35
N SER A 118 2.36 -10.98 -3.42
CA SER A 118 1.48 -12.04 -2.93
C SER A 118 1.26 -11.91 -1.42
N TRP A 119 -0.01 -11.92 -0.99
CA TRP A 119 -0.37 -11.86 0.43
C TRP A 119 0.14 -13.06 1.23
N THR A 120 0.45 -14.18 0.58
CA THR A 120 1.00 -15.40 1.21
C THR A 120 2.51 -15.33 1.45
N SER A 121 3.21 -14.42 0.78
CA SER A 121 4.67 -14.30 0.85
C SER A 121 5.04 -13.20 1.85
N PRO A 122 5.68 -13.51 2.98
CA PRO A 122 6.07 -12.50 3.96
C PRO A 122 7.22 -11.61 3.47
N THR A 123 7.94 -12.04 2.43
CA THR A 123 9.06 -11.30 1.85
C THR A 123 8.78 -10.95 0.41
N TYR A 124 9.16 -9.75 0.00
CA TYR A 124 9.12 -9.31 -1.39
C TYR A 124 10.48 -8.78 -1.80
N THR A 125 10.93 -9.15 -2.99
CA THR A 125 12.25 -8.79 -3.47
C THR A 125 12.15 -8.33 -4.91
N PHE A 126 12.80 -7.22 -5.22
CA PHE A 126 12.91 -6.71 -6.57
C PHE A 126 14.29 -6.11 -6.81
N ILE A 127 14.62 -5.89 -8.08
CA ILE A 127 15.91 -5.37 -8.52
C ILE A 127 15.68 -4.04 -9.21
N THR A 128 16.43 -3.02 -8.80
CA THR A 128 16.44 -1.70 -9.41
C THR A 128 17.44 -1.62 -10.57
N THR A 129 17.31 -0.58 -11.40
CA THR A 129 18.26 -0.35 -12.51
C THR A 129 19.64 0.10 -12.00
N LYS A 130 19.65 0.89 -10.92
CA LYS A 130 20.84 1.51 -10.33
C LYS A 130 21.09 1.06 -8.89
N PRO A 131 22.36 1.13 -8.40
CA PRO A 131 22.68 0.87 -7.01
C PRO A 131 21.98 1.84 -6.06
N VAL A 132 21.43 1.29 -5.00
CA VAL A 132 20.59 1.96 -4.02
C VAL A 132 21.44 2.53 -2.90
N LYS A 133 21.13 3.75 -2.47
CA LYS A 133 21.71 4.40 -1.30
C LYS A 133 20.77 4.30 -0.10
N ASN A 134 19.50 4.64 -0.30
CA ASN A 134 18.49 4.63 0.74
C ASN A 134 17.14 4.16 0.18
N VAL A 135 16.39 3.43 1.00
CA VAL A 135 15.01 3.03 0.71
C VAL A 135 14.12 3.50 1.84
N GLU A 136 12.96 4.04 1.49
CA GLU A 136 11.94 4.49 2.43
C GLU A 136 10.57 3.92 2.03
N ILE A 137 9.93 3.22 2.96
CA ILE A 137 8.55 2.74 2.87
C ILE A 137 7.61 3.87 3.31
N ASP A 138 6.56 4.11 2.52
CA ASP A 138 5.53 5.12 2.76
C ASP A 138 6.11 6.51 3.12
N PRO A 139 6.78 7.19 2.19
CA PRO A 139 7.27 8.55 2.41
C PRO A 139 6.15 9.55 2.72
N SER A 140 4.90 9.22 2.39
CA SER A 140 3.72 10.04 2.67
C SER A 140 3.25 9.96 4.12
N GLN A 141 3.70 8.94 4.86
CA GLN A 141 3.32 8.65 6.25
C GLN A 141 1.81 8.46 6.47
N LEU A 142 1.07 8.15 5.41
CA LEU A 142 -0.38 7.93 5.44
C LEU A 142 -0.74 6.51 5.88
N MET A 143 0.19 5.56 5.79
CA MET A 143 0.02 4.20 6.25
C MET A 143 0.09 4.13 7.78
N ALA A 144 -0.88 3.43 8.38
CA ALA A 144 -0.93 3.20 9.82
C ALA A 144 0.00 2.05 10.22
N ASP A 145 1.27 2.15 9.84
CA ASP A 145 2.30 1.22 10.27
C ASP A 145 2.56 1.38 11.78
N VAL A 146 2.65 0.24 12.48
CA VAL A 146 2.90 0.18 13.93
C VAL A 146 4.32 0.54 14.28
N ASP A 147 5.30 0.15 13.46
CA ASP A 147 6.70 0.47 13.67
C ASP A 147 7.22 1.20 12.42
N ARG A 148 7.51 2.49 12.57
CA ARG A 148 8.06 3.29 11.45
C ARG A 148 9.58 3.34 11.47
N THR A 149 10.22 2.82 12.52
CA THR A 149 11.68 2.92 12.69
C THR A 149 12.42 1.98 11.76
N ASN A 150 11.76 0.93 11.27
CA ASN A 150 12.26 -0.08 10.34
C ASN A 150 11.82 0.17 8.88
N ASN A 151 11.10 1.27 8.61
CA ASN A 151 10.64 1.65 7.28
C ASN A 151 11.73 2.27 6.40
N THR A 152 12.86 2.64 6.99
CA THR A 152 14.01 3.19 6.27
C THR A 152 15.23 2.30 6.44
N SER A 153 16.01 2.17 5.36
CA SER A 153 17.32 1.51 5.42
C SER A 153 18.30 2.24 4.52
N GLU A 154 19.38 2.73 5.13
CA GLU A 154 20.53 3.25 4.43
C GLU A 154 21.55 2.12 4.22
N VAL A 155 22.06 1.99 2.99
CA VAL A 155 23.11 1.01 2.68
C VAL A 155 24.39 1.47 3.37
N LYS A 156 24.80 0.77 4.43
CA LYS A 156 26.09 1.00 5.09
C LYS A 156 27.20 0.60 4.11
N LYS A 157 28.06 1.56 3.79
CA LYS A 157 29.29 1.38 3.01
C LYS A 157 30.23 0.38 3.66
#